data_AF-A0A1H6V1Y6-F1
#
_entry.id   AF-A0A1H6V1Y6-F1
#
_cell.length_a   1.000
_cell.length_b   1.000
_cell.length_c   1.000
_cell.angle_alpha   90.00
_cell.angle_beta   90.00
_cell.angle_gamma   90.00
#
_symmetry.space_group_name_H-M   'P 1'
#
loop_
_entity.id
_entity.type
_entity.pdbx_description
1 polymer ?
#
loop_
_entity_poly.entity_id
_entity_poly.type
_entity_poly.pdbx_seq_one_letter_code
_entity_poly.pdbx_strand_id
1 'polypeptide(L)' 'MRNYAKPDSYSQAEWEMVQGYMRGHDGLPAERRGAAYMHGYRNGVADRTGVPVDRADVMRRRADMILGGSNV' A
#
# COMPACT_ATOMS: atom_id res chain seq x y z
N MET A 1 5.70 3.01 13.11
CA MET A 1 4.87 3.15 11.90
C MET A 1 4.34 4.56 11.85
N ARG A 2 4.42 5.23 10.70
CA ARG A 2 3.72 6.51 10.52
C ARG A 2 2.23 6.21 10.40
N ASN A 3 1.44 6.65 11.37
CA ASN A 3 -0.01 6.51 11.33
C ASN A 3 -0.57 7.63 10.45
N TYR A 4 -0.60 7.38 9.14
CA TYR A 4 -1.25 8.29 8.21
C TYR A 4 -2.76 8.24 8.39
N ALA A 5 -3.42 9.39 8.38
CA ALA A 5 -4.87 9.44 8.32
C ALA A 5 -5.37 9.01 6.94
N LYS A 6 -6.53 8.35 6.88
CA LYS A 6 -7.18 8.01 5.61
C LYS A 6 -7.56 9.31 4.88
N PRO A 7 -7.13 9.53 3.62
CA PRO A 7 -7.63 10.65 2.84
C PRO A 7 -9.12 10.46 2.48
N ASP A 8 -9.86 11.57 2.35
CA ASP A 8 -11.31 11.53 2.08
C ASP A 8 -11.64 10.95 0.70
N SER A 9 -10.75 11.13 -0.27
CA SER A 9 -10.87 10.60 -1.64
C SER A 9 -10.73 9.07 -1.73
N TYR A 10 -10.34 8.40 -0.64
CA TYR A 10 -10.17 6.95 -0.61
C TYR A 10 -11.37 6.30 0.05
N SER A 11 -11.95 5.31 -0.63
CA SER A 11 -12.83 4.35 0.04
C SER A 11 -12.06 3.58 1.11
N GLN A 12 -12.77 2.96 2.05
CA GLN A 12 -12.13 2.17 3.10
C GLN A 12 -11.30 1.01 2.55
N ALA A 13 -11.81 0.32 1.52
CA ALA A 13 -11.08 -0.77 0.86
C ALA A 13 -9.80 -0.27 0.18
N GLU A 14 -9.83 0.90 -0.45
CA GLU A 14 -8.63 1.48 -1.06
C GLU A 14 -7.60 1.89 -0.01
N TRP A 15 -8.06 2.44 1.11
CA TRP A 15 -7.18 2.76 2.23
C TRP A 15 -6.55 1.51 2.86
N GLU A 16 -7.30 0.41 2.95
CA GLU A 16 -6.76 -0.87 3.40
C GLU A 16 -5.74 -1.44 2.42
N MET A 17 -6.00 -1.36 1.10
CA MET A 17 -5.04 -1.76 0.07
C MET A 17 -3.74 -0.97 0.17
N VAL A 18 -3.82 0.35 0.38
CA VAL A 18 -2.64 1.20 0.56
C VAL A 18 -1.86 0.82 1.82
N GLN A 19 -2.53 0.67 2.97
CA GLN A 19 -1.87 0.27 4.21
C GLN A 19 -1.18 -1.10 4.07
N GLY A 20 -1.86 -2.04 3.42
CA GLY A 20 -1.28 -3.34 3.07
C GLY A 20 -0.04 -3.16 2.21
N TYR A 21 -0.15 -2.39 1.12
CA TYR A 21 0.93 -2.12 0.18
C TYR A 21 2.17 -1.57 0.88
N MET A 22 2.02 -0.50 1.65
CA MET A 22 3.12 0.11 2.41
C MET A 22 3.79 -0.92 3.32
N ARG A 23 2.99 -1.72 4.05
CA ARG A 23 3.52 -2.73 4.98
C ARG A 23 4.32 -3.82 4.26
N GLY A 24 3.79 -4.33 3.14
CA GLY A 24 4.46 -5.34 2.34
C GLY A 24 5.73 -4.83 1.66
N HIS A 25 5.68 -3.58 1.19
CA HIS A 25 6.82 -2.87 0.60
C HIS A 25 7.93 -2.61 1.61
N ASP A 26 7.59 -2.32 2.88
CA ASP A 26 8.55 -2.16 3.98
C ASP A 26 9.11 -3.50 4.48
N GLY A 27 8.63 -4.64 3.95
CA GLY A 27 9.05 -5.98 4.38
C GLY A 27 8.58 -6.36 5.79
N LEU A 28 7.61 -5.63 6.32
CA LEU A 28 7.06 -5.88 7.66
C LEU A 28 5.97 -6.95 7.60
N PRO A 29 5.73 -7.73 8.67
CA PRO A 29 4.67 -8.74 8.68
C PRO A 29 3.28 -8.08 8.57
N ALA A 30 2.38 -8.76 7.86
CA ALA A 30 0.98 -8.35 7.75
C ALA A 30 0.31 -8.24 9.13
N GLU A 31 -0.38 -7.13 9.38
CA GLU A 31 -1.08 -6.89 10.66
C GLU A 31 -2.56 -7.26 10.62
N ARG A 32 -3.14 -7.37 9.43
CA ARG A 32 -4.57 -7.60 9.22
C ARG A 32 -4.76 -8.69 8.17
N ARG A 33 -5.91 -9.37 8.24
CA ARG A 33 -6.27 -10.47 7.32
C ARG A 33 -7.38 -10.11 6.32
N GLY A 34 -7.84 -8.86 6.30
CA GLY A 34 -8.87 -8.40 5.36
C GLY A 34 -8.44 -8.55 3.90
N ALA A 35 -9.39 -8.85 3.00
CA ALA A 35 -9.08 -9.14 1.60
C ALA A 35 -8.38 -7.98 0.89
N ALA A 36 -8.89 -6.75 1.06
CA ALA A 36 -8.29 -5.54 0.50
C ALA A 36 -6.88 -5.30 1.03
N TYR A 37 -6.70 -5.37 2.35
CA TYR A 37 -5.39 -5.24 2.99
C TYR A 37 -4.39 -6.30 2.50
N MET A 38 -4.77 -7.58 2.47
CA MET A 38 -3.88 -8.66 2.05
C MET A 38 -3.54 -8.59 0.56
N HIS A 39 -4.46 -8.11 -0.27
CA HIS A 39 -4.17 -7.82 -1.67
C HIS A 39 -3.09 -6.74 -1.79
N GLY A 40 -3.28 -5.60 -1.11
CA GLY A 40 -2.27 -4.55 -1.02
C GLY A 40 -0.92 -5.06 -0.53
N TYR A 41 -0.93 -5.81 0.57
CA TYR A 41 0.27 -6.41 1.16
C TYR A 41 1.05 -7.27 0.18
N ARG A 42 0.38 -8.17 -0.53
CA ARG A 42 1.01 -9.01 -1.55
C ARG A 42 1.61 -8.16 -2.65
N ASN A 43 0.91 -7.11 -3.11
CA ASN A 43 1.44 -6.19 -4.12
C ASN A 43 2.71 -5.47 -3.63
N GLY A 44 2.72 -5.00 -2.38
CA GLY A 44 3.90 -4.36 -1.79
C GLY A 44 5.09 -5.31 -1.65
N VAL A 45 4.84 -6.56 -1.20
CA VAL A 45 5.89 -7.59 -1.13
C VAL A 45 6.44 -7.90 -2.52
N ALA A 46 5.56 -8.06 -3.50
CA ALA A 46 5.92 -8.40 -4.86
C ALA A 46 6.80 -7.31 -5.48
N ASP A 47 6.40 -6.03 -5.33
CA ASP A 47 7.18 -4.85 -5.72
C ASP A 47 8.57 -4.81 -5.07
N ARG A 48 8.64 -4.98 -3.75
CA ARG A 48 9.91 -5.02 -3.01
C ARG A 48 10.85 -6.11 -3.53
N THR A 49 10.30 -7.23 -4.00
CA THR A 49 11.07 -8.39 -4.51
C THR A 49 11.26 -8.40 -6.03
N GLY A 50 10.73 -7.41 -6.75
CA GLY A 50 10.82 -7.32 -8.21
C GLY A 50 9.91 -8.29 -8.97
N VAL A 51 8.89 -8.85 -8.32
CA VAL A 51 7.87 -9.70 -8.95
C VAL A 51 6.63 -8.84 -9.19
N PRO A 52 6.36 -8.35 -10.42
CA PRO A 52 5.19 -7.52 -10.65
C PRO A 52 3.90 -8.35 -10.53
N VAL A 53 2.90 -7.74 -9.90
CA VAL A 53 1.50 -8.19 -9.94
C VAL A 53 0.66 -7.08 -10.54
N ASP A 54 -0.41 -7.43 -11.26
CA ASP A 54 -1.16 -6.59 -12.22
C ASP A 54 -1.68 -5.23 -11.71
N ARG A 55 -1.53 -4.89 -10.42
CA ARG A 55 -2.01 -3.63 -9.80
C ARG A 55 -1.01 -2.92 -8.89
N ALA A 56 0.26 -3.33 -8.89
CA ALA A 56 1.23 -2.79 -7.93
C ALA A 56 1.56 -1.31 -8.18
N ASP A 57 1.71 -0.88 -9.44
CA ASP A 57 2.03 0.52 -9.79
C ASP A 57 0.99 1.55 -9.33
N VAL A 58 -0.30 1.22 -9.42
CA VAL A 58 -1.37 2.11 -8.94
C VAL A 58 -1.31 2.26 -7.43
N MET A 59 -1.03 1.17 -6.71
CA MET A 59 -0.90 1.19 -5.26
C MET A 59 0.37 1.90 -4.81
N ARG A 60 1.48 1.76 -5.56
CA ARG A 60 2.71 2.53 -5.38
C ARG A 60 2.43 4.02 -5.48
N ARG A 61 1.87 4.49 -6.60
CA ARG A 61 1.50 5.90 -6.80
C ARG A 61 0.58 6.41 -5.69
N ARG A 62 -0.40 5.60 -5.28
CA ARG A 62 -1.31 5.94 -4.18
C ARG A 62 -0.59 6.06 -2.85
N ALA A 63 0.33 5.15 -2.54
CA ALA A 63 1.14 5.21 -1.34
C ALA A 63 2.09 6.41 -1.35
N ASP A 64 2.74 6.69 -2.48
CA ASP A 64 3.63 7.85 -2.66
C ASP A 64 2.89 9.17 -2.40
N MET A 65 1.68 9.33 -2.93
CA MET A 65 0.82 10.50 -2.64
C MET A 65 0.55 10.69 -1.14
N ILE A 66 0.57 9.63 -0.33
CA ILE A 66 0.32 9.68 1.11
C ILE A 66 1.60 9.88 1.92
N LEU A 67 2.70 9.21 1.54
CA LEU A 67 4.00 9.32 2.20
C LEU A 67 4.62 10.71 2.01
N GLY A 68 4.14 11.44 1.00
CA GLY A 68 4.53 12.79 0.66
C GLY A 68 4.82 12.84 -0.83
N GLY A 69 4.01 13.60 -1.57
CA GLY A 69 4.40 14.19 -2.84
C GLY A 69 5.57 15.17 -2.66
N SER A 70 6.69 14.68 -2.17
CA SER A 70 7.95 15.40 -2.13
C SER A 70 8.70 15.06 -3.41
N ASN A 71 8.97 16.11 -4.19
CA ASN A 71 9.73 16.21 -5.45
C ASN A 71 8.85 16.08 -6.72
N VAL A 72 8.63 17.13 -7.53
CA VAL A 72 9.62 17.90 -8.32
C VAL A 72 10.83 17.08 -8.77
#